data_AF-A0A2E6X283-F1
#
_entry.id   AF-A0A2E6X283-F1
#
_cell.length_a   1.000
_cell.length_b   1.000
_cell.length_c   1.000
_cell.angle_alpha   90.00
_cell.angle_beta   90.00
_cell.angle_gamma   90.00
#
_symmetry.space_group_name_H-M   'P 1'
#
loop_
_entity.id
_entity.type
_entity.pdbx_description
1 polymer ?
#
loop_
_entity_poly.entity_id
_entity_poly.type
_entity_poly.pdbx_seq_one_letter_code
_entity_poly.pdbx_strand_id
1 'polypeptide(L)'
;MREHHFLRRIYVITDAQHPAELDAILAAHSNVRIIDHRDAFGEHADLLPVFSSRSIETVIHRIPGLAEHFLYLNDDIFVGRKMKAEDFFDQGIPIIRGNFHRFPNIVTKWLKSKMRNARPGYNAAQRDAASLVGHRKTYLLAEHQPHPMRRSTFERYYEHREAELRAQISHRFRSADQVSPIGMSNHLEILAGARVERPLDVGYVRPNKPTGDALLEIMTKLKGNAFASFCVQSLDQMSNDDRQIVLAGLNAHYAIVSGVPITRFRHTV
;
A
#
# COMPACT_ATOMS: atom_id res chain seq x y z
N MET A 1 -8.00 2.15 31.92
CA MET A 1 -7.59 1.06 30.99
C MET A 1 -6.58 1.65 30.03
N ARG A 2 -5.36 1.13 29.94
CA ARG A 2 -4.41 1.59 28.92
C ARG A 2 -4.88 1.00 27.60
N GLU A 3 -5.24 1.83 26.64
CA GLU A 3 -5.45 1.35 25.28
C GLU A 3 -4.11 0.82 24.78
N HIS A 4 -3.99 -0.51 24.70
CA HIS A 4 -2.81 -1.15 24.13
C HIS A 4 -2.84 -0.89 22.62
N HIS A 5 -2.20 0.21 22.19
CA HIS A 5 -1.89 0.43 20.79
C HIS A 5 -0.99 -0.72 20.32
N PHE A 6 -1.50 -1.58 19.44
CA PHE A 6 -0.72 -2.67 18.86
C PHE A 6 0.36 -2.17 17.87
N LEU A 7 0.26 -0.90 17.46
CA LEU A 7 1.24 -0.22 16.64
C LEU A 7 2.38 0.34 17.50
N ARG A 8 3.56 -0.29 17.40
CA ARG A 8 4.75 0.10 18.17
C ARG A 8 5.49 1.30 17.57
N ARG A 9 5.66 1.33 16.25
CA ARG A 9 6.38 2.37 15.51
C ARG A 9 5.70 2.61 14.16
N ILE A 10 5.70 3.85 13.71
CA ILE A 10 5.22 4.28 12.39
C ILE A 10 6.43 4.86 11.65
N TYR A 11 6.75 4.29 10.49
CA TYR A 11 7.81 4.79 9.61
C TYR A 11 7.17 5.47 8.42
N VAL A 12 7.51 6.74 8.20
CA VAL A 12 7.15 7.52 7.02
C VAL A 12 8.37 7.53 6.12
N ILE A 13 8.28 6.88 4.96
CA ILE A 13 9.40 6.75 4.02
C ILE A 13 9.37 7.94 3.06
N THR A 14 10.50 8.64 2.93
CA THR A 14 10.66 9.76 1.99
C THR A 14 11.92 9.58 1.14
N ASP A 15 12.06 10.38 0.07
CA ASP A 15 13.28 10.50 -0.74
C ASP A 15 13.99 11.80 -0.34
N ALA A 16 14.65 11.77 0.82
CA ALA A 16 15.29 12.91 1.48
C ALA A 16 14.38 14.12 1.79
N GLN A 17 13.06 14.01 1.60
CA GLN A 17 12.13 15.09 1.93
C GLN A 17 11.77 15.07 3.42
N HIS A 18 11.55 16.27 3.95
CA HIS A 18 10.97 16.50 5.28
C HIS A 18 9.74 17.41 5.13
N PRO A 19 8.52 16.86 5.01
CA PRO A 19 7.31 17.67 4.92
C PRO A 19 7.05 18.39 6.25
N ALA A 20 7.00 19.73 6.23
CA ALA A 20 6.81 20.55 7.43
C ALA A 20 5.47 20.25 8.14
N GLU A 21 4.48 19.76 7.40
CA GLU A 21 3.19 19.31 7.92
C GLU A 21 3.33 18.16 8.93
N LEU A 22 4.43 17.41 8.89
CA LEU A 22 4.71 16.33 9.84
C LEU A 22 5.35 16.82 11.14
N ASP A 23 5.84 18.06 11.23
CA ASP A 23 6.55 18.55 12.43
C ASP A 23 5.70 18.44 13.69
N ALA A 24 4.43 18.86 13.60
CA ALA A 24 3.51 18.78 14.74
C ALA A 24 3.24 17.32 15.14
N ILE A 25 3.15 16.41 14.16
CA ILE A 25 2.92 14.98 14.40
C ILE A 25 4.15 14.34 15.05
N LEU A 26 5.35 14.63 14.54
CA LEU A 26 6.61 14.13 15.07
C LEU A 26 6.86 14.63 16.49
N ALA A 27 6.54 15.89 16.76
CA ALA A 27 6.64 16.47 18.10
C ALA A 27 5.65 15.83 19.09
N ALA A 28 4.43 15.51 18.64
CA ALA A 28 3.39 14.91 19.48
C ALA A 28 3.56 13.39 19.68
N HIS A 29 4.23 12.69 18.75
CA HIS A 29 4.28 11.23 18.72
C HIS A 29 5.71 10.69 18.55
N SER A 30 6.34 10.31 19.66
CA SER A 30 7.71 9.75 19.68
C SER A 30 7.87 8.40 18.96
N ASN A 31 6.76 7.74 18.63
CA ASN A 31 6.74 6.48 17.88
C ASN A 31 6.64 6.68 16.37
N VAL A 32 6.49 7.91 15.87
CA VAL A 32 6.52 8.25 14.44
C VAL A 32 7.92 8.68 14.06
N ARG A 33 8.43 8.19 12.92
CA ARG A 33 9.76 8.52 12.40
C ARG A 33 9.70 8.71 10.90
N ILE A 34 10.33 9.76 10.40
CA ILE A 34 10.68 9.87 8.99
C ILE A 34 11.97 9.07 8.77
N ILE A 35 12.01 8.28 7.71
CA ILE A 35 13.22 7.58 7.24
C ILE A 35 13.42 7.89 5.76
N ASP A 36 14.67 7.90 5.33
CA ASP A 36 14.98 8.03 3.92
C ASP A 36 14.91 6.64 3.26
N HIS A 37 14.42 6.54 2.02
CA HIS A 37 14.41 5.27 1.30
C HIS A 37 15.83 4.66 1.14
N ARG A 38 16.89 5.46 1.27
CA ARG A 38 18.30 5.05 1.33
C ARG A 38 18.54 4.09 2.47
N ASP A 39 17.86 4.28 3.61
CA ASP A 39 17.97 3.40 4.78
C ASP A 39 17.44 1.99 4.46
N ALA A 40 16.44 1.89 3.58
CA ALA A 40 15.92 0.60 3.10
C ALA A 40 16.78 -0.01 1.98
N PHE A 41 17.30 0.84 1.07
CA PHE A 41 18.18 0.39 -0.02
C PHE A 41 19.54 -0.12 0.49
N GLY A 42 20.08 0.46 1.56
CA GLY A 42 21.33 -0.01 2.19
C GLY A 42 22.49 -0.11 1.21
N GLU A 43 23.09 -1.29 1.09
CA GLU A 43 24.18 -1.56 0.12
C GLU A 43 23.78 -1.40 -1.35
N HIS A 44 22.48 -1.29 -1.66
CA HIS A 44 21.97 -1.04 -3.00
C HIS A 44 21.69 0.44 -3.28
N ALA A 45 22.16 1.36 -2.41
CA ALA A 45 21.99 2.80 -2.60
C ALA A 45 22.63 3.32 -3.91
N ASP A 46 23.49 2.54 -4.55
CA ASP A 46 24.03 2.80 -5.89
C ASP A 46 22.96 2.86 -7.00
N LEU A 47 21.77 2.32 -6.75
CA LEU A 47 20.64 2.31 -7.69
C LEU A 47 19.74 3.56 -7.59
N LEU A 48 19.98 4.42 -6.61
CA LEU A 48 19.19 5.62 -6.38
C LEU A 48 19.60 6.77 -7.34
N PRO A 49 18.70 7.70 -7.68
CA PRO A 49 17.33 7.83 -7.18
C PRO A 49 16.32 6.91 -7.89
N VAL A 50 15.35 6.40 -7.13
CA VAL A 50 14.17 5.70 -7.66
C VAL A 50 12.88 6.34 -7.16
N PHE A 51 11.88 6.37 -8.04
CA PHE A 51 10.55 6.93 -7.78
C PHE A 51 9.44 5.90 -7.97
N SER A 52 9.81 4.66 -8.31
CA SER A 52 8.88 3.55 -8.41
C SER A 52 8.53 3.04 -7.01
N SER A 53 7.26 3.14 -6.63
CA SER A 53 6.78 2.55 -5.37
C SER A 53 7.15 1.07 -5.27
N ARG A 54 7.10 0.32 -6.39
CA ARG A 54 7.48 -1.10 -6.44
C ARG A 54 8.94 -1.33 -6.06
N SER A 55 9.86 -0.44 -6.48
CA SER A 55 11.28 -0.57 -6.14
C SER A 55 11.47 -0.37 -4.63
N ILE A 56 10.81 0.65 -4.07
CA ILE A 56 10.88 0.98 -2.63
C ILE A 56 10.20 -0.11 -1.80
N GLU A 57 8.99 -0.51 -2.17
CA GLU A 57 8.18 -1.58 -1.55
C GLU A 57 8.96 -2.90 -1.41
N THR A 58 9.72 -3.29 -2.43
CA THR A 58 10.54 -4.52 -2.41
C THR A 58 11.56 -4.53 -1.27
N VAL A 59 12.09 -3.38 -0.86
CA VAL A 59 13.15 -3.27 0.16
C VAL A 59 12.65 -2.78 1.52
N ILE A 60 11.35 -2.54 1.71
CA ILE A 60 10.80 -2.08 3.00
C ILE A 60 11.19 -2.98 4.16
N HIS A 61 11.25 -4.30 3.94
CA HIS A 61 11.67 -5.27 4.96
C HIS A 61 13.08 -4.99 5.55
N ARG A 62 13.91 -4.21 4.86
CA ARG A 62 15.28 -3.88 5.24
C ARG A 62 15.40 -2.63 6.11
N ILE A 63 14.29 -1.92 6.36
CA ILE A 63 14.27 -0.73 7.22
C ILE A 63 14.84 -1.07 8.60
N PRO A 64 15.86 -0.33 9.08
CA PRO A 64 16.45 -0.54 10.39
C PRO A 64 15.41 -0.46 11.52
N GLY A 65 15.31 -1.51 12.32
CA GLY A 65 14.38 -1.56 13.46
C GLY A 65 12.91 -1.81 13.09
N LEU A 66 12.61 -2.17 11.84
CA LEU A 66 11.30 -2.69 11.44
C LEU A 66 10.98 -3.98 12.21
N ALA A 67 9.73 -4.14 12.63
CA ALA A 67 9.27 -5.33 13.31
C ALA A 67 9.13 -6.51 12.33
N GLU A 68 9.18 -7.74 12.85
CA GLU A 68 8.89 -8.94 12.03
C GLU A 68 7.49 -8.85 11.41
N HIS A 69 6.49 -8.40 12.18
CA HIS A 69 5.12 -8.19 11.69
C HIS A 69 4.89 -6.68 11.52
N PHE A 70 4.51 -6.25 10.32
CA PHE A 70 4.24 -4.84 10.04
C PHE A 70 3.06 -4.68 9.09
N LEU A 71 2.47 -3.48 9.10
CA LEU A 71 1.46 -3.08 8.14
C LEU A 71 2.09 -2.13 7.14
N TYR A 72 1.92 -2.41 5.86
CA TYR A 72 2.29 -1.50 4.79
C TYR A 72 1.06 -0.77 4.26
N LEU A 73 1.17 0.55 4.12
CA LEU A 73 0.17 1.41 3.52
C LEU A 73 0.88 2.31 2.50
N ASN A 74 0.29 2.45 1.31
CA ASN A 74 0.63 3.54 0.39
C ASN A 74 0.10 4.88 0.92
N ASP A 75 0.55 5.97 0.30
CA ASP A 75 0.10 7.35 0.54
C ASP A 75 -1.39 7.57 0.25
N ASP A 76 -1.99 6.74 -0.60
CA ASP A 76 -3.41 6.80 -0.95
C ASP A 76 -4.32 5.92 -0.07
N ILE A 77 -3.79 5.26 0.97
CA ILE A 77 -4.54 4.33 1.85
C ILE A 77 -4.70 4.92 3.26
N PHE A 78 -5.93 4.91 3.76
CA PHE A 78 -6.30 5.36 5.09
C PHE A 78 -6.95 4.24 5.90
N VAL A 79 -6.71 4.23 7.21
CA VAL A 79 -7.41 3.35 8.15
C VAL A 79 -8.80 3.93 8.43
N GLY A 80 -9.85 3.27 7.95
CA GLY A 80 -11.21 3.82 7.95
C GLY A 80 -11.91 3.80 9.31
N ARG A 81 -11.64 2.81 10.17
CA ARG A 81 -12.19 2.71 11.53
C ARG A 81 -11.17 2.10 12.48
N LYS A 82 -11.46 2.09 13.78
CA LYS A 82 -10.58 1.44 14.76
C LYS A 82 -10.43 -0.05 14.45
N MET A 83 -9.19 -0.49 14.26
CA MET A 83 -8.80 -1.88 13.98
C MET A 83 -7.95 -2.42 15.13
N LYS A 84 -7.83 -3.74 15.22
CA LYS A 84 -6.99 -4.47 16.18
C LYS A 84 -5.94 -5.32 15.44
N ALA A 85 -4.96 -5.83 16.15
CA ALA A 85 -3.91 -6.67 15.57
C ALA A 85 -4.49 -7.95 14.93
N GLU A 86 -5.54 -8.50 15.55
CA GLU A 86 -6.22 -9.73 15.13
C GLU A 86 -6.98 -9.56 13.82
N ASP A 87 -7.27 -8.31 13.42
CA ASP A 87 -7.81 -8.04 12.10
C ASP A 87 -6.76 -8.26 11.01
N PHE A 88 -5.47 -8.25 11.34
CA PHE A 88 -4.38 -8.31 10.35
C PHE A 88 -3.56 -9.59 10.45
N PHE A 89 -3.41 -10.14 11.66
CA PHE A 89 -2.60 -11.31 11.92
C PHE A 89 -3.38 -12.31 12.78
N ASP A 90 -3.29 -13.59 12.41
CA ASP A 90 -3.76 -14.70 13.26
C ASP A 90 -2.55 -15.50 13.73
N GLN A 91 -2.29 -15.47 15.04
CA GLN A 91 -1.11 -16.10 15.65
C GLN A 91 0.22 -15.74 14.96
N GLY A 92 0.36 -14.49 14.50
CA GLY A 92 1.54 -13.99 13.78
C GLY A 92 1.55 -14.30 12.28
N ILE A 93 0.57 -15.04 11.76
CA ILE A 93 0.43 -15.30 10.33
C ILE A 93 -0.43 -14.19 9.71
N PRO A 94 0.01 -13.53 8.63
CA PRO A 94 -0.80 -12.53 7.94
C PRO A 94 -2.14 -13.09 7.44
N ILE A 95 -3.22 -12.34 7.67
CA ILE A 95 -4.51 -12.62 7.05
C ILE A 95 -4.53 -11.95 5.68
N ILE A 96 -4.49 -12.76 4.63
CA ILE A 96 -4.39 -12.24 3.26
C ILE A 96 -5.79 -11.90 2.76
N ARG A 97 -6.01 -10.65 2.30
CA ARG A 97 -7.32 -10.20 1.82
C ARG A 97 -7.31 -9.85 0.34
N GLY A 98 -8.22 -10.46 -0.41
CA GLY A 98 -8.35 -10.23 -1.84
C GLY A 98 -9.31 -11.19 -2.51
N ASN A 99 -9.39 -11.13 -3.83
CA ASN A 99 -10.20 -12.03 -4.62
C ASN A 99 -9.31 -12.87 -5.55
N PHE A 100 -9.59 -14.16 -5.67
CA PHE A 100 -8.89 -15.02 -6.63
C PHE A 100 -9.43 -14.83 -8.04
N HIS A 101 -8.51 -14.75 -8.99
CA HIS A 101 -8.77 -14.72 -10.42
C HIS A 101 -8.04 -15.86 -11.12
N ARG A 102 -8.58 -16.32 -12.25
CA ARG A 102 -7.91 -17.32 -13.10
C ARG A 102 -6.87 -16.64 -13.98
N PHE A 103 -5.76 -17.33 -14.23
CA PHE A 103 -4.80 -16.87 -15.23
C PHE A 103 -5.46 -16.81 -16.62
N PRO A 104 -5.15 -15.79 -17.43
CA PRO A 104 -5.63 -15.72 -18.80
C PRO A 104 -5.03 -16.87 -19.62
N ASN A 105 -5.86 -17.55 -20.42
CA ASN A 105 -5.40 -18.61 -21.33
C ASN A 105 -4.46 -18.05 -22.41
N ILE A 106 -3.57 -18.89 -22.95
CA ILE A 106 -2.57 -18.51 -23.96
C ILE A 106 -3.19 -17.73 -25.14
N VAL A 107 -4.35 -18.17 -25.64
CA VAL A 107 -5.09 -17.50 -26.73
C VAL A 107 -5.47 -16.07 -26.36
N THR A 108 -5.99 -15.85 -25.14
CA THR A 108 -6.36 -14.50 -24.68
C THR A 108 -5.15 -13.59 -24.48
N LYS A 109 -4.00 -14.16 -24.08
CA LYS A 109 -2.73 -13.42 -23.95
C LYS A 109 -2.24 -12.95 -25.32
N TRP A 110 -2.28 -13.82 -26.34
CA TRP A 110 -1.92 -13.51 -27.72
C TRP A 110 -2.85 -12.45 -28.35
N LEU A 111 -4.16 -12.54 -28.12
CA LEU A 111 -5.10 -11.52 -28.59
C LEU A 111 -4.83 -10.15 -27.95
N LYS A 112 -4.56 -10.10 -26.64
CA LYS A 112 -4.25 -8.85 -25.95
C LYS A 112 -2.90 -8.26 -26.34
N SER A 113 -1.89 -9.06 -26.66
CA SER A 113 -0.57 -8.55 -27.07
C SER A 113 -0.63 -7.80 -28.40
N LYS A 114 -1.58 -8.11 -29.27
CA LYS A 114 -1.81 -7.39 -30.54
C LYS A 114 -2.48 -6.03 -30.40
N MET A 115 -3.03 -5.69 -29.23
CA MET A 115 -3.74 -4.43 -29.00
C MET A 115 -2.92 -3.40 -28.19
N ARG A 116 -1.59 -3.56 -28.10
CA ARG A 116 -0.83 -2.96 -26.99
C ARG A 116 -0.39 -1.51 -27.24
N ASN A 117 -1.11 -0.60 -26.59
CA ASN A 117 -0.56 0.51 -25.81
C ASN A 117 -1.11 0.39 -24.38
N ALA A 118 -0.50 -0.45 -23.53
CA ALA A 118 -1.02 -0.69 -22.18
C ALA A 118 0.03 -0.29 -21.13
N ARG A 119 -0.30 0.72 -20.32
CA ARG A 119 0.47 1.12 -19.14
C ARG A 119 0.63 -0.08 -18.17
N PRO A 120 1.74 -0.18 -17.42
CA PRO A 120 1.93 -1.22 -16.41
C PRO A 120 0.79 -1.19 -15.37
N GLY A 121 -0.16 -2.11 -15.50
CA GLY A 121 -1.35 -2.15 -14.66
C GLY A 121 -1.09 -2.80 -13.30
N TYR A 122 -1.84 -2.36 -12.28
CA TYR A 122 -1.82 -2.94 -10.93
C TYR A 122 -2.13 -4.44 -10.94
N ASN A 123 -3.20 -4.84 -11.62
CA ASN A 123 -3.63 -6.25 -11.69
C ASN A 123 -2.63 -7.14 -12.42
N ALA A 124 -1.96 -6.62 -13.45
CA ALA A 124 -0.96 -7.38 -14.21
C ALA A 124 0.24 -7.72 -13.32
N ALA A 125 0.73 -6.76 -12.54
CA ALA A 125 1.88 -6.98 -11.66
C ALA A 125 1.58 -7.94 -10.49
N GLN A 126 0.35 -7.96 -9.96
CA GLN A 126 -0.05 -8.96 -8.97
C GLN A 126 -0.13 -10.38 -9.57
N ARG A 127 -0.65 -10.50 -10.79
CA ARG A 127 -0.64 -11.78 -11.53
C ARG A 127 0.79 -12.26 -11.81
N ASP A 128 1.66 -11.34 -12.22
CA ASP A 128 3.04 -11.68 -12.58
C ASP A 128 3.83 -12.02 -11.30
N ALA A 129 3.53 -11.39 -10.16
CA ALA A 129 4.04 -11.78 -8.84
C ALA A 129 3.63 -13.20 -8.44
N ALA A 130 2.37 -13.57 -8.65
CA ALA A 130 1.90 -14.93 -8.40
C ALA A 130 2.65 -15.96 -9.27
N SER A 131 2.89 -15.62 -10.54
CA SER A 131 3.64 -16.47 -11.47
C SER A 131 5.09 -16.65 -11.02
N LEU A 132 5.72 -15.55 -10.57
CA LEU A 132 7.11 -15.53 -10.11
C LEU A 132 7.32 -16.55 -8.98
N VAL A 133 6.40 -16.63 -8.03
CA VAL A 133 6.52 -17.52 -6.86
C VAL A 133 5.87 -18.89 -7.04
N GLY A 134 5.50 -19.26 -8.27
CA GLY A 134 5.11 -20.64 -8.60
C GLY A 134 3.60 -20.90 -8.81
N HIS A 135 2.72 -19.90 -8.68
CA HIS A 135 1.29 -20.09 -8.98
C HIS A 135 1.05 -20.16 -10.49
N ARG A 136 0.14 -21.05 -10.90
CA ARG A 136 -0.18 -21.30 -12.33
C ARG A 136 -1.68 -21.33 -12.66
N LYS A 137 -2.54 -21.60 -11.67
CA LYS A 137 -4.00 -21.77 -11.86
C LYS A 137 -4.77 -20.49 -11.53
N THR A 138 -4.48 -19.91 -10.38
CA THR A 138 -5.11 -18.69 -9.88
C THR A 138 -4.09 -17.74 -9.28
N TYR A 139 -4.42 -16.45 -9.30
CA TYR A 139 -3.69 -15.39 -8.60
C TYR A 139 -4.68 -14.56 -7.79
N LEU A 140 -4.22 -14.01 -6.67
CA LEU A 140 -4.98 -13.10 -5.83
C LEU A 140 -4.82 -11.67 -6.34
N LEU A 141 -5.93 -10.93 -6.39
CA LEU A 141 -5.92 -9.47 -6.44
C LEU A 141 -6.24 -8.93 -5.05
N ALA A 142 -5.23 -8.35 -4.40
CA ALA A 142 -5.40 -7.54 -3.20
C ALA A 142 -6.03 -6.18 -3.56
N GLU A 143 -6.90 -5.69 -2.70
CA GLU A 143 -7.51 -4.36 -2.80
C GLU A 143 -6.60 -3.28 -2.16
N HIS A 144 -6.94 -2.02 -2.34
CA HIS A 144 -6.23 -0.87 -1.74
C HIS A 144 -6.59 -0.75 -0.24
N GLN A 145 -5.90 -1.56 0.57
CA GLN A 145 -6.08 -1.65 2.02
C GLN A 145 -4.74 -1.89 2.72
N PRO A 146 -4.63 -1.66 4.04
CA PRO A 146 -3.41 -1.99 4.77
C PRO A 146 -2.99 -3.45 4.54
N HIS A 147 -1.73 -3.64 4.20
CA HIS A 147 -1.18 -4.95 3.87
C HIS A 147 -0.39 -5.51 5.06
N PRO A 148 -0.88 -6.57 5.73
CA PRO A 148 -0.08 -7.26 6.74
C PRO A 148 1.05 -8.04 6.09
N MET A 149 2.27 -7.76 6.52
CA MET A 149 3.48 -8.30 5.90
C MET A 149 4.45 -8.77 6.98
N ARG A 150 5.30 -9.73 6.58
CA ARG A 150 6.38 -10.25 7.42
C ARG A 150 7.73 -9.88 6.85
N ARG A 151 8.63 -9.41 7.70
CA ARG A 151 10.01 -9.07 7.30
C ARG A 151 10.72 -10.31 6.76
N SER A 152 10.61 -11.43 7.47
CA SER A 152 11.22 -12.69 7.10
C SER A 152 10.73 -13.25 5.75
N THR A 153 9.56 -12.82 5.23
CA THR A 153 9.02 -13.32 3.96
C THR A 153 9.81 -12.81 2.77
N PHE A 154 10.17 -11.52 2.78
CA PHE A 154 11.05 -10.96 1.74
C PHE A 154 12.50 -11.38 1.94
N GLU A 155 12.97 -11.37 3.19
CA GLU A 155 14.33 -11.76 3.55
C GLU A 155 14.64 -13.19 3.04
N ARG A 156 13.79 -14.16 3.38
CA ARG A 156 13.94 -15.55 2.90
C ARG A 156 13.78 -15.69 1.40
N TYR A 157 12.89 -14.89 0.77
CA TYR A 157 12.70 -14.96 -0.67
C TYR A 157 13.96 -14.51 -1.41
N TYR A 158 14.55 -13.38 -0.99
CA TYR A 158 15.73 -12.81 -1.64
C TYR A 158 17.07 -13.33 -1.10
N GLU A 159 17.05 -14.22 -0.11
CA GLU A 159 18.24 -14.93 0.37
C GLU A 159 18.92 -15.64 -0.82
N HIS A 160 20.19 -15.29 -1.06
CA HIS A 160 20.97 -15.76 -2.21
C HIS A 160 20.41 -15.40 -3.61
N ARG A 161 19.50 -14.42 -3.71
CA ARG A 161 18.90 -13.94 -4.97
C ARG A 161 19.16 -12.45 -5.23
N GLU A 162 20.36 -11.99 -4.92
CA GLU A 162 20.71 -10.56 -5.05
C GLU A 162 20.49 -10.02 -6.47
N ALA A 163 20.82 -10.80 -7.51
CA ALA A 163 20.60 -10.39 -8.89
C ALA A 163 19.09 -10.19 -9.20
N GLU A 164 18.22 -11.05 -8.67
CA GLU A 164 16.76 -10.92 -8.85
C GLU A 164 16.21 -9.72 -8.06
N LEU A 165 16.73 -9.48 -6.84
CA LEU A 165 16.42 -8.30 -6.04
C LEU A 165 16.78 -7.02 -6.81
N ARG A 166 18.05 -6.90 -7.25
CA ARG A 166 18.56 -5.74 -7.99
C ARG A 166 17.80 -5.52 -9.30
N ALA A 167 17.38 -6.59 -9.98
CA ALA A 167 16.51 -6.49 -11.16
C ALA A 167 15.15 -5.84 -10.82
N GLN A 168 14.56 -6.15 -9.67
CA GLN A 168 13.28 -5.55 -9.26
C GLN A 168 13.43 -4.10 -8.77
N ILE A 169 14.55 -3.72 -8.15
CA ILE A 169 14.71 -2.41 -7.48
C ILE A 169 15.46 -1.36 -8.32
N SER A 170 16.13 -1.74 -9.40
CA SER A 170 16.89 -0.82 -10.27
C SER A 170 16.03 0.09 -11.16
N HIS A 171 14.71 -0.12 -11.17
CA HIS A 171 13.81 0.68 -11.99
C HIS A 171 13.52 2.05 -11.36
N ARG A 172 14.02 3.12 -11.99
CA ARG A 172 13.77 4.52 -11.59
C ARG A 172 12.29 4.90 -11.62
N PHE A 173 11.55 4.43 -12.62
CA PHE A 173 10.10 4.60 -12.73
C PHE A 173 9.42 3.24 -12.91
N ARG A 174 8.10 3.19 -12.71
CA ARG A 174 7.32 1.96 -12.79
C ARG A 174 7.55 1.23 -14.13
N SER A 175 8.05 0.00 -14.06
CA SER A 175 8.24 -0.87 -15.23
C SER A 175 7.21 -2.01 -15.30
N ALA A 176 6.99 -2.52 -16.50
CA ALA A 176 6.26 -3.77 -16.73
C ALA A 176 7.06 -5.01 -16.31
N ASP A 177 8.38 -4.89 -16.16
CA ASP A 177 9.27 -5.96 -15.72
C ASP A 177 9.30 -6.12 -14.19
N GLN A 178 8.69 -5.16 -13.47
CA GLN A 178 8.50 -5.24 -12.03
C GLN A 178 7.20 -5.98 -11.70
N VAL A 179 7.28 -6.93 -10.77
CA VAL A 179 6.11 -7.53 -10.15
C VAL A 179 5.60 -6.67 -8.98
N SER A 180 4.40 -6.95 -8.47
CA SER A 180 3.92 -6.31 -7.23
C SER A 180 4.60 -6.94 -6.01
N PRO A 181 5.32 -6.19 -5.18
CA PRO A 181 5.93 -6.73 -3.95
C PRO A 181 4.89 -7.20 -2.94
N ILE A 182 3.79 -6.46 -2.78
CA ILE A 182 2.60 -6.88 -2.03
C ILE A 182 2.04 -8.19 -2.59
N GLY A 183 1.84 -8.26 -3.91
CA GLY A 183 1.37 -9.46 -4.57
C GLY A 183 2.30 -10.66 -4.32
N MET A 184 3.61 -10.46 -4.40
CA MET A 184 4.61 -11.50 -4.16
C MET A 184 4.54 -12.00 -2.71
N SER A 185 4.55 -11.08 -1.74
CA SER A 185 4.41 -11.41 -0.32
C SER A 185 3.14 -12.20 -0.06
N ASN A 186 2.00 -11.75 -0.56
CA ASN A 186 0.71 -12.43 -0.36
C ASN A 186 0.75 -13.88 -0.87
N HIS A 187 1.33 -14.12 -2.04
CA HIS A 187 1.40 -15.46 -2.61
C HIS A 187 2.42 -16.36 -1.87
N LEU A 188 3.55 -15.82 -1.40
CA LEU A 188 4.48 -16.55 -0.54
C LEU A 188 3.81 -16.95 0.79
N GLU A 189 3.03 -16.06 1.39
CA GLU A 189 2.26 -16.36 2.60
C GLU A 189 1.20 -17.42 2.35
N ILE A 190 0.48 -17.35 1.23
CA ILE A 190 -0.52 -18.37 0.83
C ILE A 190 0.16 -19.74 0.66
N LEU A 191 1.33 -19.80 0.03
CA LEU A 191 2.11 -21.05 -0.10
C LEU A 191 2.55 -21.60 1.25
N ALA A 192 2.81 -20.72 2.23
CA ALA A 192 3.13 -21.07 3.61
C ALA A 192 1.90 -21.40 4.47
N GLY A 193 0.69 -21.41 3.90
CA GLY A 193 -0.55 -21.79 4.59
C GLY A 193 -1.34 -20.64 5.19
N ALA A 194 -1.04 -19.38 4.86
CA ALA A 194 -1.84 -18.24 5.30
C ALA A 194 -3.27 -18.32 4.74
N ARG A 195 -4.25 -18.02 5.60
CA ARG A 195 -5.65 -17.99 5.18
C ARG A 195 -5.94 -16.77 4.29
N VAL A 196 -6.91 -16.94 3.38
CA VAL A 196 -7.39 -15.89 2.49
C VAL A 196 -8.82 -15.53 2.84
N GLU A 197 -9.08 -14.24 3.04
CA GLU A 197 -10.39 -13.67 3.31
C GLU A 197 -10.79 -12.69 2.19
N ARG A 198 -12.09 -12.37 2.11
CA ARG A 198 -12.56 -11.29 1.23
C ARG A 198 -12.06 -9.94 1.76
N PRO A 199 -11.95 -8.91 0.90
CA PRO A 199 -11.68 -7.56 1.36
C PRO A 199 -12.67 -7.12 2.43
N LEU A 200 -12.18 -6.43 3.46
CA LEU A 200 -12.98 -5.98 4.59
C LEU A 200 -13.37 -4.52 4.38
N ASP A 201 -14.64 -4.27 4.08
CA ASP A 201 -15.26 -2.94 4.00
C ASP A 201 -14.33 -1.85 3.41
N VAL A 202 -13.96 -1.99 2.13
CA VAL A 202 -13.00 -1.09 1.47
C VAL A 202 -13.73 0.02 0.72
N GLY A 203 -13.51 1.27 1.12
CA GLY A 203 -13.93 2.44 0.34
C GLY A 203 -12.85 2.84 -0.66
N TYR A 204 -13.25 3.24 -1.86
CA TYR A 204 -12.30 3.64 -2.92
C TYR A 204 -12.88 4.76 -3.77
N VAL A 205 -12.15 5.86 -3.83
CA VAL A 205 -12.48 7.04 -4.64
C VAL A 205 -11.28 7.41 -5.51
N ARG A 206 -11.57 7.88 -6.73
CA ARG A 206 -10.57 8.31 -7.70
C ARG A 206 -11.17 9.39 -8.62
N PRO A 207 -10.38 10.07 -9.46
CA PRO A 207 -10.90 11.09 -10.36
C PRO A 207 -12.08 10.56 -11.19
N ASN A 208 -13.15 11.34 -11.24
CA ASN A 208 -14.38 11.06 -11.96
C ASN A 208 -15.16 9.82 -11.48
N LYS A 209 -14.83 9.21 -10.32
CA LYS A 209 -15.58 8.05 -9.79
C LYS A 209 -15.39 7.82 -8.28
N PRO A 210 -16.45 7.94 -7.46
CA PRO A 210 -17.70 8.66 -7.72
C PRO A 210 -17.48 10.19 -7.74
N THR A 211 -18.50 10.96 -8.13
CA THR A 211 -18.52 12.44 -8.10
C THR A 211 -19.80 12.97 -7.47
N GLY A 212 -19.83 14.25 -7.08
CA GLY A 212 -21.04 14.93 -6.60
C GLY A 212 -21.72 14.22 -5.42
N ASP A 213 -23.04 14.05 -5.48
CA ASP A 213 -23.84 13.46 -4.39
C ASP A 213 -23.41 12.03 -4.03
N ALA A 214 -23.02 11.22 -5.03
CA ALA A 214 -22.54 9.86 -4.77
C ALA A 214 -21.20 9.88 -4.01
N LEU A 215 -20.34 10.86 -4.29
CA LEU A 215 -19.11 11.06 -3.53
C LEU A 215 -19.41 11.53 -2.10
N LEU A 216 -20.37 12.44 -1.93
CA LEU A 216 -20.81 12.89 -0.61
C LEU A 216 -21.39 11.74 0.23
N GLU A 217 -22.14 10.81 -0.39
CA GLU A 217 -22.64 9.61 0.28
C GLU A 217 -21.48 8.71 0.75
N ILE A 218 -20.48 8.49 -0.10
CA ILE A 218 -19.28 7.73 0.27
C ILE A 218 -18.52 8.41 1.43
N MET A 219 -18.34 9.73 1.40
CA MET A 219 -17.70 10.45 2.51
C MET A 219 -18.56 10.42 3.79
N THR A 220 -19.88 10.35 3.66
CA THR A 220 -20.79 10.17 4.80
C THR A 220 -20.67 8.77 5.41
N LYS A 221 -20.56 7.74 4.57
CA LYS A 221 -20.26 6.37 5.02
C LYS A 221 -18.91 6.28 5.73
N LEU A 222 -17.87 6.97 5.23
CA LEU A 222 -16.59 7.06 5.92
C LEU A 222 -16.75 7.63 7.33
N LYS A 223 -17.37 8.80 7.47
CA LYS A 223 -17.67 9.42 8.78
C LYS A 223 -18.48 8.51 9.71
N GLY A 224 -19.32 7.66 9.15
CA GLY A 224 -20.10 6.64 9.87
C GLY A 224 -19.33 5.36 10.23
N ASN A 225 -18.00 5.31 10.05
CA ASN A 225 -17.16 4.13 10.27
C ASN A 225 -17.57 2.89 9.43
N ALA A 226 -18.21 3.11 8.28
CA ALA A 226 -18.66 2.02 7.42
C ALA A 226 -17.51 1.24 6.78
N PHE A 227 -16.31 1.84 6.71
CA PHE A 227 -15.14 1.27 6.05
C PHE A 227 -14.06 0.89 7.06
N ALA A 228 -13.44 -0.29 6.87
CA ALA A 228 -12.22 -0.66 7.57
C ALA A 228 -10.98 -0.02 6.93
N SER A 229 -11.01 0.14 5.60
CA SER A 229 -9.98 0.83 4.82
C SER A 229 -10.63 1.80 3.85
N PHE A 230 -9.99 2.94 3.61
CA PHE A 230 -10.45 3.92 2.64
C PHE A 230 -9.29 4.36 1.76
N CYS A 231 -9.48 4.38 0.44
CA CYS A 231 -8.44 4.77 -0.50
C CYS A 231 -8.89 5.95 -1.37
N VAL A 232 -7.99 6.93 -1.52
CA VAL A 232 -8.19 8.14 -2.31
C VAL A 232 -7.06 8.25 -3.34
N GLN A 233 -7.28 7.69 -4.52
CA GLN A 233 -6.28 7.71 -5.57
C GLN A 233 -6.28 9.05 -6.31
N SER A 234 -5.08 9.59 -6.60
CA SER A 234 -4.87 10.76 -7.47
C SER A 234 -5.75 11.96 -7.10
N LEU A 235 -5.75 12.34 -5.82
CA LEU A 235 -6.51 13.47 -5.28
C LEU A 235 -6.20 14.79 -5.99
N ASP A 236 -4.97 14.95 -6.48
CA ASP A 236 -4.48 16.08 -7.26
C ASP A 236 -5.18 16.23 -8.62
N GLN A 237 -5.68 15.13 -9.18
CA GLN A 237 -6.35 15.08 -10.48
C GLN A 237 -7.88 15.19 -10.40
N MET A 238 -8.45 15.31 -9.19
CA MET A 238 -9.88 15.50 -9.01
C MET A 238 -10.32 16.91 -9.41
N SER A 239 -11.61 17.05 -9.77
CA SER A 239 -12.23 18.37 -9.92
C SER A 239 -12.11 19.16 -8.61
N ASN A 240 -12.11 20.49 -8.69
CA ASN A 240 -12.02 21.31 -7.47
C ASN A 240 -13.14 20.98 -6.49
N ASP A 241 -14.37 20.77 -6.97
CA ASP A 241 -15.53 20.47 -6.13
C ASP A 241 -15.41 19.09 -5.46
N ASP A 242 -15.10 18.04 -6.23
CA ASP A 242 -14.93 16.69 -5.69
C ASP A 242 -13.74 16.63 -4.71
N ARG A 243 -12.64 17.33 -5.01
CA ARG A 243 -11.48 17.42 -4.12
C ARG A 243 -11.85 18.07 -2.79
N GLN A 244 -12.68 19.12 -2.79
CA GLN A 244 -13.16 19.74 -1.55
C GLN A 244 -14.07 18.80 -0.76
N ILE A 245 -14.94 18.03 -1.43
CA ILE A 245 -15.80 17.03 -0.76
C ILE A 245 -14.93 15.97 -0.07
N VAL A 246 -13.92 15.45 -0.75
CA VAL A 246 -13.00 14.45 -0.19
C VAL A 246 -12.22 15.03 0.98
N LEU A 247 -11.58 16.20 0.81
CA LEU A 247 -10.80 16.84 1.87
C LEU A 247 -11.67 17.16 3.10
N ALA A 248 -12.89 17.67 2.90
CA ALA A 248 -13.81 17.94 4.00
C ALA A 248 -14.22 16.65 4.72
N GLY A 249 -14.50 15.58 3.99
CA GLY A 249 -14.83 14.28 4.57
C GLY A 249 -13.67 13.64 5.34
N LEU A 250 -12.46 13.66 4.79
CA LEU A 250 -11.25 13.17 5.46
C LEU A 250 -10.96 13.99 6.72
N ASN A 251 -10.99 15.32 6.62
CA ASN A 251 -10.77 16.19 7.78
C ASN A 251 -11.84 15.96 8.86
N ALA A 252 -13.13 15.87 8.50
CA ALA A 252 -14.17 15.60 9.47
C ALA A 252 -13.97 14.24 10.18
N HIS A 253 -13.50 13.23 9.45
CA HIS A 253 -13.28 11.89 10.01
C HIS A 253 -12.04 11.81 10.92
N TYR A 254 -10.92 12.40 10.49
CA TYR A 254 -9.63 12.27 11.19
C TYR A 254 -9.32 13.42 12.16
N ALA A 255 -9.90 14.62 12.00
CA ALA A 255 -9.69 15.74 12.93
C ALA A 255 -10.30 15.49 14.31
N ILE A 256 -11.32 14.62 14.41
CA ILE A 256 -11.93 14.21 15.67
C ILE A 256 -10.98 13.30 16.48
N VAL A 257 -9.94 12.73 15.86
CA VAL A 257 -9.03 11.76 16.48
C VAL A 257 -7.72 12.38 16.96
N SER A 258 -7.25 13.48 16.35
CA SER A 258 -5.89 13.98 16.59
C SER A 258 -5.78 15.15 17.59
N GLY A 259 -6.83 15.92 17.87
CA GLY A 259 -6.73 17.16 18.67
C GLY A 259 -5.79 18.24 18.08
N VAL A 260 -5.20 17.96 16.91
CA VAL A 260 -4.32 18.83 16.14
C VAL A 260 -5.07 19.15 14.84
N PRO A 261 -5.40 20.43 14.59
CA PRO A 261 -6.02 20.84 13.34
C PRO A 261 -5.11 20.43 12.17
N ILE A 262 -5.62 19.65 11.23
CA ILE A 262 -4.96 19.43 9.94
C ILE A 262 -5.11 20.74 9.16
N THR A 263 -4.17 21.66 9.36
CA THR A 263 -4.19 22.96 8.71
C THR A 263 -3.91 22.78 7.22
N ARG A 264 -4.94 23.02 6.40
CA ARG A 264 -4.95 23.32 4.96
C ARG A 264 -3.71 22.88 4.17
N PHE A 265 -3.88 21.83 3.35
CA PHE A 265 -3.11 21.61 2.14
C PHE A 265 -3.16 22.88 1.27
N ARG A 266 -2.14 23.74 1.39
CA ARG A 266 -1.89 24.81 0.43
C ARG A 266 -0.96 24.25 -0.63
N HIS A 267 -1.50 24.21 -1.85
CA HIS A 267 -0.81 23.91 -3.08
C HIS A 267 0.59 24.51 -3.12
N THR A 268 1.59 23.66 -3.33
CA THR A 268 2.80 24.08 -4.03
C THR A 268 3.07 23.03 -5.10
N VAL A 269 3.20 23.53 -6.33
CA VAL A 269 3.31 22.83 -7.61
C VAL A 269 4.53 21.92 -7.66
#